data_AF-A0A952UUE3-F1
#
_entry.id   AF-A0A952UUE3-F1
#
_cell.length_a   1.000
_cell.length_b   1.000
_cell.length_c   1.000
_cell.angle_alpha   90.00
_cell.angle_beta   90.00
_cell.angle_gamma   90.00
#
_symmetry.space_group_name_H-M   'P 1'
#
loop_
_entity.id
_entity.type
_entity.pdbx_description
1 polymer ?
#
loop_
_entity_poly.entity_id
_entity_poly.type
_entity_poly.pdbx_seq_one_letter_code
_entity_poly.pdbx_strand_id
1 'polypeptide(L)'
;MARPSHPIASGGRSRAARSFAPAPKPRSRSRTTRFFARLALFLLTWVTAWGLFTAAPALVGSGVAQASPTPIHVDEPGRTVRELAEQRVAMRNATRKVPPGFTSYPGGWFTIAYPLAMRAKVQPLIAEADRFREVLRDTLGQPVLEEESIGPRVWVIVARTPGEMASFAPQGYPPPSYASGVAYSQIGLVLLTIDPVSPGAAHSLEEVFRHELAHVAMYDASGRVPTWFNEGFAVHISGESSLTRLQTLWTATVAGRLMPLAKLTDGFPTDPAEADVAYAQSADVVRYLLRDQDKERFHSLIARMRDKRGEDGQWVRGQSFEEALTDAYGKGTKSLEYEWQDDAQKRFTFWPVAFSGSFVWVGALVLLGAAWRKRRRHQREVMARWEREEAAEAEARALASSGLRVHLVVPNTEVIPFHELVGTDPVGGADLEDLEDLDLSEVGSPSERGVPKVRHEGSWHTLH
;
A
#
# COMPACT_ATOMS: atom_id res chain seq x y z
N MET A 1 30.44 -58.45 48.64
CA MET A 1 29.63 -59.11 47.60
C MET A 1 30.22 -58.71 46.26
N ALA A 2 31.30 -59.36 45.84
CA ALA A 2 31.34 -60.63 45.12
C ALA A 2 30.93 -60.45 43.63
N ARG A 3 31.96 -60.45 42.77
CA ARG A 3 31.89 -60.77 41.34
C ARG A 3 31.19 -62.12 41.13
N PRO A 4 30.84 -62.47 39.88
CA PRO A 4 31.73 -63.39 39.14
C PRO A 4 31.72 -63.06 37.63
N SER A 5 32.61 -63.51 36.74
CA SER A 5 33.77 -64.40 36.79
C SER A 5 34.46 -64.32 35.42
N HIS A 6 35.79 -64.40 35.46
CA HIS A 6 36.79 -64.75 34.43
C HIS A 6 36.37 -65.92 33.48
N PRO A 7 37.11 -66.30 32.39
CA PRO A 7 38.58 -66.38 32.43
C PRO A 7 39.44 -66.49 31.11
N ILE A 8 40.78 -66.55 31.29
CA ILE A 8 41.87 -67.21 30.48
C ILE A 8 42.14 -66.69 29.04
N ALA A 9 43.35 -66.64 28.45
CA ALA A 9 44.76 -66.53 28.86
C ALA A 9 45.64 -66.40 27.60
N SER A 10 46.84 -65.85 27.81
CA SER A 10 48.16 -66.23 27.25
C SER A 10 48.46 -66.23 25.74
N GLY A 11 49.68 -65.77 25.43
CA GLY A 11 50.41 -65.93 24.16
C GLY A 11 50.50 -64.60 23.42
N GLY A 12 51.64 -63.98 23.16
CA GLY A 12 52.97 -64.53 22.92
C GLY A 12 53.42 -64.08 21.53
N ARG A 13 54.37 -63.12 21.49
CA ARG A 13 55.28 -62.76 20.37
C ARG A 13 54.66 -62.40 19.01
N SER A 14 54.96 -61.20 18.52
CA SER A 14 56.03 -60.97 17.52
C SER A 14 55.81 -59.67 16.74
N ARG A 15 56.90 -58.95 16.50
CA ARG A 15 56.99 -57.78 15.61
C ARG A 15 56.61 -58.16 14.17
N ALA A 16 55.72 -57.38 13.57
CA ALA A 16 55.74 -57.10 12.13
C ALA A 16 55.10 -55.72 11.89
N ALA A 17 55.92 -54.72 11.59
CA ALA A 17 55.46 -53.43 11.09
C ALA A 17 54.87 -53.65 9.69
N ARG A 18 53.54 -53.54 9.55
CA ARG A 18 52.86 -53.40 8.26
C ARG A 18 52.44 -51.94 8.10
N SER A 19 52.89 -51.33 7.01
CA SER A 19 52.45 -50.02 6.56
C SER A 19 50.94 -50.07 6.28
N PHE A 20 50.18 -49.24 6.99
CA PHE A 20 48.78 -48.97 6.68
C PHE A 20 48.72 -47.69 5.84
N ALA A 21 48.21 -47.81 4.61
CA ALA A 21 47.81 -46.68 3.78
C ALA A 21 46.68 -45.89 4.49
N PRO A 22 46.70 -44.54 4.47
CA PRO A 22 45.64 -43.76 5.09
C PRO A 22 44.35 -43.81 4.27
N ALA A 23 43.23 -44.02 4.96
CA ALA A 23 41.87 -43.97 4.41
C ALA A 23 41.55 -42.59 3.80
N PRO A 24 40.71 -42.52 2.73
CA PRO A 24 40.37 -41.26 2.08
C PRO A 24 39.52 -40.36 3.00
N LYS A 25 39.97 -39.12 3.21
CA LYS A 25 39.21 -38.08 3.94
C LYS A 25 37.86 -37.80 3.26
N PRO A 26 36.78 -37.55 4.02
CA PRO A 26 35.48 -37.19 3.44
C PRO A 26 35.59 -35.85 2.71
N ARG A 27 35.16 -35.83 1.44
CA ARG A 27 35.11 -34.64 0.60
C ARG A 27 34.27 -33.55 1.29
N SER A 28 34.94 -32.53 1.79
CA SER A 28 34.34 -31.29 2.28
C SER A 28 33.49 -30.67 1.17
N ARG A 29 32.16 -30.81 1.24
CA ARG A 29 31.24 -30.00 0.43
C ARG A 29 31.56 -28.53 0.70
N SER A 30 31.89 -27.80 -0.37
CA SER A 30 32.39 -26.42 -0.30
C SER A 30 31.39 -25.53 0.43
N ARG A 31 31.88 -24.48 1.11
CA ARG A 31 31.05 -23.48 1.80
C ARG A 31 29.93 -22.94 0.89
N THR A 32 30.18 -22.85 -0.41
CA THR A 32 29.20 -22.47 -1.44
C THR A 32 28.02 -23.45 -1.54
N THR A 33 28.24 -24.78 -1.51
CA THR A 33 27.14 -25.75 -1.60
C THR A 33 26.21 -25.67 -0.38
N ARG A 34 26.76 -25.37 0.80
CA ARG A 34 25.97 -25.21 2.04
C ARG A 34 25.17 -23.90 2.04
N PHE A 35 25.71 -22.84 1.44
CA PHE A 35 25.01 -21.57 1.27
C PHE A 35 23.79 -21.72 0.36
N PHE A 36 23.95 -22.34 -0.82
CA PHE A 36 22.83 -22.57 -1.75
C PHE A 36 21.76 -23.50 -1.18
N ALA A 37 22.15 -24.53 -0.41
CA ALA A 37 21.18 -25.40 0.27
C ALA A 37 20.38 -24.66 1.34
N ARG A 38 21.00 -23.73 2.09
CA ARG A 38 20.31 -22.90 3.08
C ARG A 38 19.40 -21.85 2.44
N LEU A 39 19.81 -21.28 1.31
CA LEU A 39 18.99 -20.34 0.54
C LEU A 39 17.75 -21.02 -0.07
N ALA A 40 17.91 -22.23 -0.61
CA ALA A 40 16.80 -23.02 -1.15
C ALA A 40 15.79 -23.41 -0.05
N LEU A 41 16.28 -23.79 1.13
CA LEU A 41 15.42 -24.09 2.27
C LEU A 41 14.68 -22.84 2.77
N PHE A 42 15.35 -21.69 2.81
CA PHE A 42 14.74 -20.41 3.17
C PHE A 42 13.65 -20.00 2.17
N LEU A 43 13.91 -20.11 0.87
CA LEU A 43 12.92 -19.81 -0.18
C LEU A 43 11.72 -20.75 -0.11
N LEU A 44 11.94 -22.04 0.16
CA LEU A 44 10.84 -23.00 0.34
C LEU A 44 9.98 -22.63 1.56
N THR A 45 10.60 -22.27 2.69
CA THR A 45 9.87 -21.82 3.88
C THR A 45 9.12 -20.50 3.66
N TRP A 46 9.66 -19.61 2.83
CA TRP A 46 9.05 -18.33 2.50
C TRP A 46 7.85 -18.50 1.56
N VAL A 47 7.95 -19.39 0.57
CA VAL A 47 6.82 -19.75 -0.32
C VAL A 47 5.71 -20.46 0.46
N THR A 48 6.05 -21.34 1.41
CA THR A 48 5.03 -21.96 2.27
C THR A 48 4.39 -20.95 3.24
N ALA A 49 5.17 -19.99 3.77
CA ALA A 49 4.64 -18.94 4.64
C ALA A 49 3.74 -17.96 3.87
N TRP A 50 4.10 -17.63 2.62
CA TRP A 50 3.26 -16.82 1.72
C TRP A 50 2.01 -17.58 1.28
N GLY A 51 2.15 -18.87 0.97
CA GLY A 51 1.04 -19.77 0.66
C GLY A 51 0.04 -19.87 1.82
N LEU A 52 0.52 -19.94 3.06
CA LEU A 52 -0.31 -19.90 4.27
C LEU A 52 -0.96 -18.53 4.50
N PHE A 53 -0.28 -17.43 4.15
CA PHE A 53 -0.86 -16.08 4.19
C PHE A 53 -2.00 -15.89 3.17
N THR A 54 -1.92 -16.58 2.02
CA THR A 54 -2.99 -16.63 1.01
C THR A 54 -4.06 -17.71 1.29
N ALA A 55 -3.76 -18.70 2.13
CA ALA A 55 -4.60 -19.87 2.40
C ALA A 55 -5.27 -19.86 3.78
N ALA A 56 -5.34 -18.72 4.45
CA ALA A 56 -6.21 -18.52 5.60
C ALA A 56 -7.49 -17.75 5.21
N PRO A 57 -8.43 -18.33 4.45
CA PRO A 57 -9.81 -17.89 4.56
C PRO A 57 -10.42 -18.57 5.79
N ALA A 58 -11.19 -17.79 6.54
CA ALA A 58 -11.93 -18.16 7.74
C ALA A 58 -11.16 -18.06 9.07
N LEU A 59 -11.80 -17.39 10.03
CA LEU A 59 -11.44 -17.22 11.45
C LEU A 59 -10.67 -15.94 11.84
N VAL A 60 -10.84 -14.86 11.08
CA VAL A 60 -11.07 -13.58 11.77
C VAL A 60 -12.57 -13.36 11.66
N GLY A 61 -13.30 -13.61 12.76
CA GLY A 61 -14.64 -13.08 12.88
C GLY A 61 -14.50 -11.58 12.71
N SER A 62 -14.97 -11.06 11.57
CA SER A 62 -15.25 -9.65 11.43
C SER A 62 -16.24 -9.36 12.55
N GLY A 63 -15.74 -8.74 13.63
CA GLY A 63 -16.63 -7.98 14.49
C GLY A 63 -17.25 -6.97 13.54
N VAL A 64 -18.49 -7.23 13.14
CA VAL A 64 -19.28 -6.37 12.27
C VAL A 64 -19.13 -4.98 12.87
N ALA A 65 -18.44 -4.10 12.16
CA ALA A 65 -18.53 -2.67 12.46
C ALA A 65 -20.02 -2.38 12.44
N GLN A 66 -20.58 -1.88 13.55
CA GLN A 66 -22.02 -1.68 13.64
C GLN A 66 -22.44 -0.76 12.50
N ALA A 67 -23.06 -1.33 11.47
CA ALA A 67 -23.44 -0.59 10.30
C ALA A 67 -24.53 0.40 10.70
N SER A 68 -24.26 1.67 10.44
CA SER A 68 -25.32 2.66 10.26
C SER A 68 -26.27 2.13 9.18
N PRO A 69 -27.59 2.04 9.45
CA PRO A 69 -28.55 1.61 8.46
C PRO A 69 -28.70 2.68 7.40
N THR A 70 -29.15 2.27 6.21
CA THR A 70 -29.57 3.22 5.18
C THR A 70 -30.55 4.25 5.72
N PRO A 71 -30.42 5.54 5.35
CA PRO A 71 -31.28 6.59 5.85
C PRO A 71 -32.76 6.27 5.68
N ILE A 72 -33.53 6.59 6.71
CA ILE A 72 -34.96 6.31 6.69
C ILE A 72 -35.68 7.41 5.90
N HIS A 73 -36.39 6.96 4.89
CA HIS A 73 -37.28 7.80 4.09
C HIS A 73 -38.63 7.96 4.78
N VAL A 74 -39.08 9.21 4.86
CA VAL A 74 -40.23 9.64 5.65
C VAL A 74 -41.40 10.11 4.79
N ASP A 75 -41.29 9.94 3.48
CA ASP A 75 -42.37 10.25 2.54
C ASP A 75 -43.37 9.09 2.48
N GLU A 76 -44.65 9.39 2.64
CA GLU A 76 -45.70 8.39 2.42
C GLU A 76 -46.02 8.23 0.92
N PRO A 77 -46.19 6.99 0.43
CA PRO A 77 -46.55 6.74 -0.96
C PRO A 77 -47.94 7.30 -1.29
N GLY A 78 -48.10 7.80 -2.52
CA GLY A 78 -49.39 8.30 -3.03
C GLY A 78 -49.76 9.74 -2.64
N ARG A 79 -48.93 10.43 -1.86
CA ARG A 79 -49.12 11.85 -1.52
C ARG A 79 -48.57 12.79 -2.59
N THR A 80 -49.19 13.96 -2.71
CA THR A 80 -48.70 15.05 -3.56
C THR A 80 -47.42 15.67 -3.00
N VAL A 81 -46.65 16.37 -3.84
CA VAL A 81 -45.42 17.06 -3.43
C VAL A 81 -45.68 18.05 -2.28
N ARG A 82 -46.83 18.73 -2.29
CA ARG A 82 -47.21 19.69 -1.25
C ARG A 82 -47.50 18.99 0.08
N GLU A 83 -48.27 17.91 0.07
CA GLU A 83 -48.59 17.13 1.28
C GLU A 83 -47.33 16.51 1.90
N LEU A 84 -46.40 16.04 1.07
CA LEU A 84 -45.10 15.55 1.54
C LEU A 84 -44.27 16.67 2.18
N ALA A 85 -44.27 17.88 1.61
CA ALA A 85 -43.59 19.02 2.21
C ALA A 85 -44.20 19.42 3.56
N GLU A 86 -45.53 19.48 3.65
CA GLU A 86 -46.25 19.75 4.91
C GLU A 86 -45.96 18.68 5.97
N GLN A 87 -45.96 17.40 5.59
CA GLN A 87 -45.59 16.28 6.46
C GLN A 87 -44.17 16.44 7.01
N ARG A 88 -43.19 16.70 6.15
CA ARG A 88 -41.78 16.90 6.56
C ARG A 88 -41.64 18.08 7.53
N VAL A 89 -42.31 19.20 7.27
CA VAL A 89 -42.29 20.37 8.17
C VAL A 89 -42.89 20.04 9.53
N ALA A 90 -44.05 19.38 9.56
CA ALA A 90 -44.69 18.95 10.81
C ALA A 90 -43.77 18.02 11.62
N MET A 91 -43.16 17.04 10.95
CA MET A 91 -42.30 16.05 11.57
C MET A 91 -40.99 16.65 12.08
N ARG A 92 -40.42 17.59 11.32
CA ARG A 92 -39.28 18.40 11.73
C ARG A 92 -39.57 19.21 13.00
N ASN A 93 -40.72 19.88 13.05
CA ASN A 93 -41.12 20.66 14.23
C ASN A 93 -41.40 19.78 15.46
N ALA A 94 -41.90 18.55 15.24
CA ALA A 94 -42.13 17.61 16.32
C ALA A 94 -40.83 17.06 16.94
N THR A 95 -39.82 16.82 16.10
CA THR A 95 -38.55 16.17 16.49
C THR A 95 -37.46 17.16 16.94
N ARG A 96 -37.52 18.42 16.53
CA ARG A 96 -36.59 19.49 16.95
C ARG A 96 -36.91 20.05 18.33
N LYS A 97 -36.95 19.18 19.33
CA LYS A 97 -37.15 19.54 20.73
C LYS A 97 -36.04 18.93 21.55
N VAL A 98 -35.57 19.66 22.55
CA VAL A 98 -34.61 19.12 23.52
C VAL A 98 -35.37 18.17 24.44
N PRO A 99 -35.01 16.87 24.49
CA PRO A 99 -35.70 15.92 25.36
C PRO A 99 -35.57 16.30 26.85
N PRO A 100 -36.52 15.90 27.72
CA PRO A 100 -36.41 16.12 29.15
C PRO A 100 -35.10 15.54 29.72
N GLY A 101 -34.37 16.32 30.51
CA GLY A 101 -33.08 15.92 31.09
C GLY A 101 -31.88 16.01 30.14
N PHE A 102 -32.08 16.50 28.91
CA PHE A 102 -31.01 16.79 27.96
C PHE A 102 -30.63 18.27 28.04
N THR A 103 -29.38 18.55 27.71
CA THR A 103 -28.91 19.89 27.37
C THR A 103 -28.67 19.96 25.86
N SER A 104 -28.63 21.16 25.29
CA SER A 104 -28.32 21.36 23.88
C SER A 104 -27.17 22.32 23.67
N TYR A 105 -26.41 22.09 22.60
CA TYR A 105 -25.39 22.99 22.11
C TYR A 105 -25.80 23.53 20.73
N PRO A 106 -26.02 24.85 20.58
CA PRO A 106 -26.29 25.46 19.28
C PRO A 106 -24.98 25.76 18.55
N GLY A 107 -24.69 25.00 17.49
CA GLY A 107 -23.51 25.14 16.64
C GLY A 107 -23.72 26.03 15.39
N GLY A 108 -24.74 26.90 15.41
CA GLY A 108 -25.15 27.73 14.27
C GLY A 108 -25.90 26.93 13.21
N TRP A 109 -25.19 26.12 12.43
CA TRP A 109 -25.79 25.32 11.35
C TRP A 109 -26.39 23.98 11.80
N PHE A 110 -26.01 23.54 13.01
CA PHE A 110 -26.56 22.37 13.67
C PHE A 110 -26.92 22.66 15.13
N THR A 111 -27.74 21.80 15.72
CA THR A 111 -27.91 21.71 17.18
C THR A 111 -27.76 20.28 17.62
N ILE A 112 -27.00 20.05 18.69
CA ILE A 112 -26.83 18.72 19.29
C ILE A 112 -27.41 18.70 20.70
N ALA A 113 -28.37 17.80 20.93
CA ALA A 113 -28.99 17.54 22.23
C ALA A 113 -28.42 16.26 22.84
N TYR A 114 -28.01 16.31 24.10
CA TYR A 114 -27.40 15.17 24.80
C TYR A 114 -27.61 15.25 26.33
N PRO A 115 -27.56 14.12 27.05
CA PRO A 115 -27.59 14.13 28.52
C PRO A 115 -26.33 14.79 29.07
N LEU A 116 -26.46 15.67 30.08
CA LEU A 116 -25.31 16.42 30.63
C LEU A 116 -24.17 15.50 31.09
N ALA A 117 -24.50 14.32 31.65
CA ALA A 117 -23.52 13.32 32.06
C ALA A 117 -22.65 12.79 30.91
N MET A 118 -23.12 12.86 29.67
CA MET A 118 -22.42 12.37 28.47
C MET A 118 -21.60 13.46 27.75
N ARG A 119 -21.52 14.67 28.31
CA ARG A 119 -20.82 15.81 27.69
C ARG A 119 -19.41 15.46 27.24
N ALA A 120 -18.64 14.71 28.05
CA ALA A 120 -17.28 14.33 27.72
C ALA A 120 -17.17 13.50 26.43
N LYS A 121 -18.17 12.64 26.15
CA LYS A 121 -18.23 11.82 24.93
C LYS A 121 -18.74 12.59 23.71
N VAL A 122 -19.54 13.64 23.93
CA VAL A 122 -20.14 14.46 22.84
C VAL A 122 -19.25 15.64 22.44
N GLN A 123 -18.39 16.10 23.35
CA GLN A 123 -17.50 17.23 23.08
C GLN A 123 -16.61 17.08 21.82
N PRO A 124 -16.06 15.88 21.51
CA PRO A 124 -15.33 15.66 20.26
C PRO A 124 -16.17 15.88 19.01
N LEU A 125 -17.43 15.41 18.99
CA LEU A 125 -18.35 15.62 17.86
C LEU A 125 -18.57 17.11 17.61
N ILE A 126 -18.78 17.88 18.70
CA ILE A 126 -18.94 19.34 18.60
C ILE A 126 -17.69 20.00 18.02
N ALA A 127 -16.50 19.58 18.48
CA ALA A 127 -15.23 20.16 18.04
C ALA A 127 -14.89 19.82 16.59
N GLU A 128 -15.31 18.66 16.10
CA GLU A 128 -15.04 18.20 14.74
C GLU A 128 -16.08 18.67 13.71
N ALA A 129 -17.30 18.99 14.14
CA ALA A 129 -18.44 19.27 13.27
C ALA A 129 -18.12 20.28 12.15
N ASP A 130 -17.52 21.43 12.48
CA ASP A 130 -17.20 22.46 11.48
C ASP A 130 -16.14 21.98 10.48
N ARG A 131 -15.10 21.30 10.96
CA ARG A 131 -14.06 20.74 10.09
C ARG A 131 -14.64 19.72 9.13
N PHE A 132 -15.49 18.82 9.64
CA PHE A 132 -16.08 17.78 8.82
C PHE A 132 -17.10 18.36 7.82
N ARG A 133 -17.82 19.43 8.18
CA ARG A 133 -18.65 20.18 7.24
C ARG A 133 -17.82 20.76 6.09
N GLU A 134 -16.62 21.29 6.35
CA GLU A 134 -15.73 21.75 5.26
C GLU A 134 -15.27 20.60 4.36
N VAL A 135 -14.97 19.42 4.91
CA VAL A 135 -14.68 18.21 4.12
C VAL A 135 -15.85 17.85 3.21
N LEU A 136 -17.08 17.88 3.74
CA LEU A 136 -18.29 17.62 2.96
C LEU A 136 -18.48 18.66 1.84
N ARG A 137 -18.25 19.94 2.12
CA ARG A 137 -18.36 21.03 1.13
C ARG A 137 -17.35 20.88 0.00
N ASP A 138 -16.08 20.60 0.32
CA ASP A 138 -15.03 20.41 -0.68
C ASP A 138 -15.30 19.16 -1.53
N THR A 139 -15.74 18.07 -0.90
CA THR A 139 -16.00 16.80 -1.59
C THR A 139 -17.22 16.92 -2.51
N LEU A 140 -18.30 17.56 -2.06
CA LEU A 140 -19.53 17.72 -2.84
C LEU A 140 -19.46 18.90 -3.85
N GLY A 141 -18.45 19.76 -3.73
CA GLY A 141 -18.22 20.87 -4.67
C GLY A 141 -19.21 22.03 -4.54
N GLN A 142 -19.94 22.10 -3.43
CA GLN A 142 -20.95 23.12 -3.20
C GLN A 142 -21.26 23.31 -1.72
N PRO A 143 -21.86 24.45 -1.33
CA PRO A 143 -22.32 24.64 0.04
C PRO A 143 -23.43 23.66 0.41
N VAL A 144 -23.31 23.08 1.61
CA VAL A 144 -24.24 22.13 2.22
C VAL A 144 -24.43 22.43 3.70
N LEU A 145 -25.54 21.94 4.24
CA LEU A 145 -25.94 22.03 5.64
C LEU A 145 -26.02 23.48 6.14
N GLU A 146 -26.46 24.40 5.29
CA GLU A 146 -26.60 25.82 5.65
C GLU A 146 -27.82 26.07 6.53
N GLU A 147 -27.78 27.10 7.39
CA GLU A 147 -28.89 27.46 8.26
C GLU A 147 -30.15 27.83 7.44
N GLU A 148 -31.34 27.37 7.87
CA GLU A 148 -32.60 27.87 7.33
C GLU A 148 -32.98 29.18 8.03
N SER A 149 -33.78 30.03 7.38
CA SER A 149 -34.36 31.23 8.00
C SER A 149 -35.22 30.97 9.25
N ILE A 150 -35.50 29.70 9.55
CA ILE A 150 -36.34 29.22 10.67
C ILE A 150 -35.50 28.39 11.67
N GLY A 151 -34.17 28.26 11.49
CA GLY A 151 -33.25 27.60 12.41
C GLY A 151 -32.25 26.64 11.74
N PRO A 152 -31.44 25.89 12.53
CA PRO A 152 -30.38 25.04 12.00
C PRO A 152 -30.93 23.96 11.07
N ARG A 153 -30.18 23.59 10.02
CA ARG A 153 -30.60 22.53 9.11
C ARG A 153 -30.49 21.15 9.74
N VAL A 154 -29.53 20.96 10.65
CA VAL A 154 -29.24 19.65 11.25
C VAL A 154 -29.58 19.65 12.73
N TRP A 155 -30.36 18.64 13.15
CA TRP A 155 -30.67 18.35 14.54
C TRP A 155 -30.11 17.00 14.91
N VAL A 156 -29.25 16.97 15.93
CA VAL A 156 -28.57 15.75 16.38
C VAL A 156 -29.06 15.44 17.79
N ILE A 157 -29.50 14.20 18.03
CA ILE A 157 -29.85 13.73 19.38
C ILE A 157 -28.94 12.56 19.72
N VAL A 158 -28.14 12.72 20.77
CA VAL A 158 -27.26 11.67 21.29
C VAL A 158 -27.91 11.03 22.52
N ALA A 159 -28.48 9.85 22.33
CA ALA A 159 -29.11 9.06 23.38
C ALA A 159 -28.07 8.21 24.14
N ARG A 160 -28.46 7.73 25.33
CA ARG A 160 -27.61 6.84 26.13
C ARG A 160 -27.55 5.44 25.51
N THR A 161 -28.72 4.90 25.13
CA THR A 161 -28.87 3.53 24.64
C THR A 161 -29.59 3.50 23.30
N PRO A 162 -29.50 2.38 22.54
CA PRO A 162 -30.25 2.20 21.30
C PRO A 162 -31.77 2.32 21.49
N GLY A 163 -32.29 1.84 22.63
CA GLY A 163 -33.72 1.94 22.95
C GLY A 163 -34.17 3.38 23.22
N GLU A 164 -33.35 4.19 23.91
CA GLU A 164 -33.62 5.61 24.06
C GLU A 164 -33.53 6.35 22.73
N MET A 165 -32.53 6.03 21.91
CA MET A 165 -32.37 6.59 20.56
C MET A 165 -33.64 6.36 19.72
N ALA A 166 -34.15 5.12 19.70
CA ALA A 166 -35.37 4.76 18.97
C ALA A 166 -36.61 5.52 19.45
N SER A 167 -36.67 5.92 20.73
CA SER A 167 -37.80 6.69 21.27
C SER A 167 -37.88 8.13 20.73
N PHE A 168 -36.79 8.65 20.16
CA PHE A 168 -36.74 9.98 19.53
C PHE A 168 -37.00 9.93 18.02
N ALA A 169 -37.22 8.73 17.47
CA ALA A 169 -37.58 8.56 16.07
C ALA A 169 -38.94 9.21 15.76
N PRO A 170 -39.12 9.74 14.54
CA PRO A 170 -40.44 10.13 14.07
C PRO A 170 -41.44 8.97 14.15
N GLN A 171 -42.68 9.28 14.54
CA GLN A 171 -43.75 8.29 14.66
C GLN A 171 -43.97 7.57 13.32
N GLY A 172 -43.99 6.23 13.35
CA GLY A 172 -44.16 5.40 12.15
C GLY A 172 -42.85 5.06 11.41
N TYR A 173 -41.71 5.63 11.84
CA TYR A 173 -40.42 5.46 11.18
C TYR A 173 -39.31 5.06 12.17
N PRO A 174 -39.46 3.94 12.91
CA PRO A 174 -38.47 3.53 13.90
C PRO A 174 -37.14 3.11 13.23
N PRO A 175 -35.99 3.33 13.87
CA PRO A 175 -34.72 2.78 13.42
C PRO A 175 -34.71 1.25 13.52
N PRO A 176 -33.93 0.57 12.67
CA PRO A 176 -33.61 -0.84 12.87
C PRO A 176 -32.98 -1.10 14.25
N SER A 177 -33.25 -2.25 14.84
CA SER A 177 -32.76 -2.59 16.19
C SER A 177 -31.24 -2.72 16.27
N TYR A 178 -30.56 -2.91 15.14
CA TYR A 178 -29.11 -3.02 15.05
C TYR A 178 -28.40 -1.66 14.89
N ALA A 179 -29.14 -0.55 14.77
CA ALA A 179 -28.61 0.76 14.43
C ALA A 179 -27.85 1.41 15.59
N SER A 180 -26.60 1.80 15.33
CA SER A 180 -25.74 2.61 16.23
C SER A 180 -25.94 4.12 16.03
N GLY A 181 -26.47 4.50 14.89
CA GLY A 181 -26.95 5.82 14.51
C GLY A 181 -28.01 5.70 13.41
N VAL A 182 -28.73 6.76 13.12
CA VAL A 182 -29.61 6.84 11.95
C VAL A 182 -29.84 8.29 11.51
N ALA A 183 -29.82 8.50 10.19
CA ALA A 183 -30.19 9.75 9.55
C ALA A 183 -31.62 9.70 8.98
N TYR A 184 -32.37 10.77 9.23
CA TYR A 184 -33.61 11.11 8.53
C TYR A 184 -33.32 12.36 7.68
N SER A 185 -32.61 12.16 6.57
CA SER A 185 -32.02 13.24 5.78
C SER A 185 -33.04 14.30 5.32
N GLN A 186 -34.29 13.89 5.08
CA GLN A 186 -35.36 14.76 4.58
C GLN A 186 -35.82 15.82 5.58
N ILE A 187 -35.57 15.59 6.87
CA ILE A 187 -35.90 16.53 7.96
C ILE A 187 -34.65 17.02 8.70
N GLY A 188 -33.46 16.60 8.24
CA GLY A 188 -32.18 16.95 8.84
C GLY A 188 -32.04 16.47 10.28
N LEU A 189 -32.55 15.28 10.61
CA LEU A 189 -32.44 14.68 11.94
C LEU A 189 -31.41 13.56 11.92
N VAL A 190 -30.50 13.57 12.89
CA VAL A 190 -29.53 12.50 13.16
C VAL A 190 -29.76 12.02 14.59
N LEU A 191 -29.94 10.71 14.76
CA LEU A 191 -30.02 10.08 16.06
C LEU A 191 -28.79 9.21 16.27
N LEU A 192 -28.18 9.27 17.45
CA LEU A 192 -26.99 8.51 17.81
C LEU A 192 -27.18 7.84 19.17
N THR A 193 -26.51 6.71 19.40
CA THR A 193 -26.40 6.09 20.73
C THR A 193 -24.95 6.11 21.23
N ILE A 194 -24.77 6.38 22.53
CA ILE A 194 -23.48 6.25 23.19
C ILE A 194 -23.11 4.78 23.40
N ASP A 195 -24.07 3.98 23.88
CA ASP A 195 -23.83 2.58 24.17
C ASP A 195 -23.84 1.77 22.86
N PRO A 196 -22.90 0.82 22.70
CA PRO A 196 -22.89 -0.06 21.56
C PRO A 196 -24.15 -0.93 21.56
N VAL A 197 -24.63 -1.28 20.38
CA VAL A 197 -25.80 -2.16 20.23
C VAL A 197 -25.50 -3.58 20.72
N SER A 198 -24.26 -4.04 20.55
CA SER A 198 -23.81 -5.38 20.98
C SER A 198 -22.59 -5.29 21.90
N PRO A 199 -22.51 -6.09 22.98
CA PRO A 199 -21.34 -6.13 23.86
C PRO A 199 -20.05 -6.48 23.11
N GLY A 200 -19.00 -5.69 23.30
CA GLY A 200 -17.67 -5.94 22.71
C GLY A 200 -17.51 -5.53 21.23
N ALA A 201 -18.56 -4.98 20.60
CA ALA A 201 -18.45 -4.43 19.26
C ALA A 201 -17.67 -3.10 19.26
N ALA A 202 -16.91 -2.86 18.18
CA ALA A 202 -16.29 -1.56 17.94
C ALA A 202 -17.39 -0.51 17.75
N HIS A 203 -17.32 0.57 18.53
CA HIS A 203 -18.30 1.66 18.50
C HIS A 203 -17.58 3.00 18.64
N SER A 204 -17.45 3.70 17.53
CA SER A 204 -16.90 5.06 17.50
C SER A 204 -18.04 6.03 17.22
N LEU A 205 -18.44 6.77 18.25
CA LEU A 205 -19.50 7.77 18.13
C LEU A 205 -19.15 8.85 17.09
N GLU A 206 -17.87 9.19 16.95
CA GLU A 206 -17.38 10.15 15.95
C GLU A 206 -17.52 9.60 14.52
N GLU A 207 -17.17 8.34 14.28
CA GLU A 207 -17.32 7.70 12.97
C GLU A 207 -18.81 7.62 12.57
N VAL A 208 -19.67 7.14 13.47
CA VAL A 208 -21.12 7.08 13.24
C VAL A 208 -21.67 8.48 13.01
N PHE A 209 -21.27 9.49 13.79
CA PHE A 209 -21.69 10.87 13.56
C PHE A 209 -21.31 11.38 12.16
N ARG A 210 -20.07 11.15 11.73
CA ARG A 210 -19.62 11.52 10.38
C ARG A 210 -20.41 10.80 9.30
N HIS A 211 -20.67 9.50 9.48
CA HIS A 211 -21.49 8.69 8.57
C HIS A 211 -22.90 9.26 8.41
N GLU A 212 -23.63 9.42 9.52
CA GLU A 212 -25.01 9.91 9.47
C GLU A 212 -25.09 11.33 8.90
N LEU A 213 -24.11 12.17 9.23
CA LEU A 213 -24.07 13.54 8.71
C LEU A 213 -23.77 13.57 7.21
N ALA A 214 -22.97 12.63 6.69
CA ALA A 214 -22.72 12.49 5.26
C ALA A 214 -24.01 12.19 4.48
N HIS A 215 -24.92 11.38 5.03
CA HIS A 215 -26.23 11.16 4.42
C HIS A 215 -27.10 12.41 4.37
N VAL A 216 -27.11 13.22 5.43
CA VAL A 216 -27.86 14.49 5.44
C VAL A 216 -27.27 15.46 4.42
N ALA A 217 -25.93 15.54 4.34
CA ALA A 217 -25.24 16.40 3.38
C ALA A 217 -25.45 15.95 1.93
N MET A 218 -25.40 14.65 1.65
CA MET A 218 -25.68 14.10 0.32
C MET A 218 -27.12 14.43 -0.12
N TYR A 219 -28.09 14.27 0.78
CA TYR A 219 -29.47 14.62 0.49
C TYR A 219 -29.68 16.12 0.27
N ASP A 220 -29.05 16.97 1.08
CA ASP A 220 -29.09 18.42 0.87
C ASP A 220 -28.46 18.83 -0.46
N ALA A 221 -27.39 18.14 -0.86
CA ALA A 221 -26.66 18.42 -2.07
C ALA A 221 -27.38 17.98 -3.36
N SER A 222 -28.04 16.81 -3.34
CA SER A 222 -28.47 16.12 -4.55
C SER A 222 -29.88 15.53 -4.48
N GLY A 223 -30.54 15.59 -3.32
CA GLY A 223 -31.78 14.88 -3.07
C GLY A 223 -31.56 13.36 -2.94
N ARG A 224 -32.43 12.57 -3.57
CA ARG A 224 -32.35 11.10 -3.48
C ARG A 224 -31.38 10.56 -4.53
N VAL A 225 -30.52 9.64 -4.09
CA VAL A 225 -29.52 8.93 -4.90
C VAL A 225 -29.70 7.42 -4.70
N PRO A 226 -29.13 6.56 -5.57
CA PRO A 226 -29.08 5.12 -5.35
C PRO A 226 -28.46 4.76 -3.99
N THR A 227 -28.96 3.69 -3.36
CA THR A 227 -28.50 3.24 -2.03
C THR A 227 -27.00 2.99 -2.03
N TRP A 228 -26.48 2.26 -3.02
CA TRP A 228 -25.04 2.01 -3.13
C TRP A 228 -24.19 3.29 -3.16
N PHE A 229 -24.69 4.38 -3.74
CA PHE A 229 -23.96 5.65 -3.84
C PHE A 229 -24.04 6.40 -2.51
N ASN A 230 -25.21 6.42 -1.87
CA ASN A 230 -25.39 7.06 -0.57
C ASN A 230 -24.54 6.40 0.53
N GLU A 231 -24.63 5.07 0.66
CA GLU A 231 -23.81 4.28 1.61
C GLU A 231 -22.34 4.38 1.26
N GLY A 232 -22.01 4.24 -0.02
CA GLY A 232 -20.63 4.34 -0.48
C GLY A 232 -20.00 5.67 -0.11
N PHE A 233 -20.74 6.77 -0.26
CA PHE A 233 -20.28 8.10 0.12
C PHE A 233 -20.10 8.23 1.62
N ALA A 234 -21.10 7.81 2.42
CA ALA A 234 -21.03 7.88 3.87
C ALA A 234 -19.84 7.10 4.44
N VAL A 235 -19.67 5.83 4.04
CA VAL A 235 -18.55 4.97 4.48
C VAL A 235 -17.20 5.45 3.91
N HIS A 236 -17.18 6.06 2.72
CA HIS A 236 -15.95 6.62 2.16
C HIS A 236 -15.46 7.83 2.99
N ILE A 237 -16.36 8.77 3.30
CA ILE A 237 -16.00 10.03 3.93
C ILE A 237 -15.89 9.94 5.46
N SER A 238 -16.60 9.01 6.10
CA SER A 238 -16.56 8.82 7.56
C SER A 238 -15.23 8.25 8.07
N GLY A 239 -14.49 7.56 7.19
CA GLY A 239 -13.22 6.90 7.50
C GLY A 239 -13.36 5.49 8.10
N GLU A 240 -14.57 4.93 8.17
CA GLU A 240 -14.84 3.65 8.84
C GLU A 240 -13.99 2.48 8.33
N SER A 241 -13.35 1.79 9.28
CA SER A 241 -12.75 0.45 9.16
C SER A 241 -12.08 0.15 7.80
N SER A 242 -11.26 1.08 7.31
CA SER A 242 -10.71 1.06 5.95
C SER A 242 -9.94 -0.22 5.62
N LEU A 243 -9.22 -0.80 6.60
CA LEU A 243 -8.45 -2.04 6.42
C LEU A 243 -9.32 -3.29 6.33
N THR A 244 -10.28 -3.47 7.24
CA THR A 244 -11.23 -4.60 7.20
C THR A 244 -12.01 -4.58 5.90
N ARG A 245 -12.47 -3.40 5.50
CA ARG A 245 -13.17 -3.17 4.23
C ARG A 245 -12.31 -3.50 3.02
N LEU A 246 -11.03 -3.08 3.02
CA LEU A 246 -10.09 -3.43 1.96
C LEU A 246 -9.91 -4.94 1.84
N GLN A 247 -9.84 -5.66 2.96
CA GLN A 247 -9.75 -7.12 2.97
C GLN A 247 -11.02 -7.79 2.45
N THR A 248 -12.20 -7.32 2.87
CA THR A 248 -13.50 -7.79 2.37
C THR A 248 -13.60 -7.60 0.86
N LEU A 249 -13.28 -6.41 0.37
CA LEU A 249 -13.32 -6.09 -1.05
C LEU A 249 -12.32 -6.92 -1.86
N TRP A 250 -11.08 -7.07 -1.36
CA TRP A 250 -10.07 -7.92 -1.99
C TRP A 250 -10.56 -9.36 -2.13
N THR A 251 -11.08 -9.93 -1.05
CA THR A 251 -11.59 -11.31 -1.02
C THR A 251 -12.78 -11.47 -1.98
N ALA A 252 -13.72 -10.53 -1.99
CA ALA A 252 -14.87 -10.53 -2.88
C ALA A 252 -14.45 -10.40 -4.36
N THR A 253 -13.45 -9.57 -4.65
CA THR A 253 -12.92 -9.37 -6.00
C THR A 253 -12.27 -10.65 -6.53
N VAL A 254 -11.39 -11.27 -5.74
CA VAL A 254 -10.69 -12.51 -6.13
C VAL A 254 -11.66 -13.69 -6.27
N ALA A 255 -12.68 -13.76 -5.40
CA ALA A 255 -13.68 -14.82 -5.43
C ALA A 255 -14.80 -14.61 -6.46
N GLY A 256 -14.81 -13.50 -7.20
CA GLY A 256 -15.88 -13.18 -8.16
C GLY A 256 -17.24 -12.97 -7.51
N ARG A 257 -17.27 -12.42 -6.29
CA ARG A 257 -18.48 -12.19 -5.47
C ARG A 257 -18.94 -10.73 -5.45
N LEU A 258 -18.40 -9.87 -6.32
CA LEU A 258 -18.89 -8.51 -6.47
C LEU A 258 -20.33 -8.51 -7.01
N MET A 259 -21.17 -7.63 -6.48
CA MET A 259 -22.59 -7.57 -6.81
C MET A 259 -22.84 -6.54 -7.91
N PRO A 260 -23.76 -6.77 -8.86
CA PRO A 260 -24.15 -5.74 -9.81
C PRO A 260 -24.69 -4.49 -9.11
N LEU A 261 -24.27 -3.28 -9.48
CA LEU A 261 -24.74 -2.02 -8.87
C LEU A 261 -26.25 -1.87 -8.94
N ALA A 262 -26.87 -2.36 -10.01
CA ALA A 262 -28.32 -2.38 -10.16
C ALA A 262 -29.04 -3.16 -9.04
N LYS A 263 -28.40 -4.20 -8.45
CA LYS A 263 -28.96 -4.94 -7.30
C LYS A 263 -28.82 -4.17 -5.99
N LEU A 264 -27.96 -3.16 -5.93
CA LEU A 264 -27.67 -2.34 -4.76
C LEU A 264 -28.32 -0.95 -4.83
N THR A 265 -29.15 -0.69 -5.86
CA THR A 265 -29.83 0.60 -6.04
C THR A 265 -30.91 0.83 -5.00
N ASP A 266 -31.74 -0.18 -4.75
CA ASP A 266 -32.95 -0.05 -3.91
C ASP A 266 -32.76 -0.56 -2.47
N GLY A 267 -31.62 -1.19 -2.17
CA GLY A 267 -31.31 -1.71 -0.85
C GLY A 267 -30.14 -2.68 -0.86
N PHE A 268 -29.65 -3.02 0.33
CA PHE A 268 -28.58 -3.98 0.53
C PHE A 268 -29.10 -5.36 0.93
N PRO A 269 -28.31 -6.43 0.74
CA PRO A 269 -28.64 -7.77 1.20
C PRO A 269 -28.91 -7.84 2.71
N THR A 270 -29.78 -8.76 3.11
CA THR A 270 -30.05 -9.03 4.54
C THR A 270 -29.04 -9.96 5.18
N ASP A 271 -28.31 -10.75 4.37
CA ASP A 271 -27.20 -11.56 4.85
C ASP A 271 -26.04 -10.66 5.27
N PRO A 272 -25.49 -10.78 6.50
CA PRO A 272 -24.43 -9.89 6.98
C PRO A 272 -23.16 -9.92 6.14
N ALA A 273 -22.75 -11.10 5.64
CA ALA A 273 -21.53 -11.21 4.85
C ALA A 273 -21.69 -10.59 3.46
N GLU A 274 -22.86 -10.76 2.84
CA GLU A 274 -23.17 -10.06 1.60
C GLU A 274 -23.31 -8.54 1.83
N ALA A 275 -23.93 -8.10 2.93
CA ALA A 275 -24.02 -6.68 3.28
C ALA A 275 -22.64 -6.04 3.46
N ASP A 276 -21.70 -6.70 4.15
CA ASP A 276 -20.32 -6.25 4.28
C ASP A 276 -19.65 -6.05 2.91
N VAL A 277 -19.90 -6.95 1.96
CA VAL A 277 -19.43 -6.82 0.58
C VAL A 277 -20.10 -5.64 -0.11
N ALA A 278 -21.41 -5.43 0.06
CA ALA A 278 -22.12 -4.29 -0.52
C ALA A 278 -21.54 -2.96 -0.04
N TYR A 279 -21.37 -2.76 1.27
CA TYR A 279 -20.74 -1.55 1.83
C TYR A 279 -19.31 -1.36 1.32
N ALA A 280 -18.52 -2.43 1.31
CA ALA A 280 -17.12 -2.38 0.86
C ALA A 280 -17.01 -1.98 -0.62
N GLN A 281 -17.82 -2.61 -1.46
CA GLN A 281 -17.90 -2.32 -2.89
C GLN A 281 -18.39 -0.90 -3.15
N SER A 282 -19.52 -0.51 -2.56
CA SER A 282 -20.13 0.81 -2.70
C SER A 282 -19.14 1.94 -2.43
N ALA A 283 -18.40 1.82 -1.34
CA ALA A 283 -17.45 2.86 -0.97
C ALA A 283 -16.20 2.90 -1.86
N ASP A 284 -15.79 1.76 -2.43
CA ASP A 284 -14.69 1.74 -3.39
C ASP A 284 -15.12 2.25 -4.78
N VAL A 285 -16.39 2.09 -5.16
CA VAL A 285 -16.96 2.74 -6.35
C VAL A 285 -16.99 4.25 -6.16
N VAL A 286 -17.43 4.74 -4.99
CA VAL A 286 -17.41 6.19 -4.71
C VAL A 286 -15.98 6.73 -4.66
N ARG A 287 -15.02 6.01 -4.06
CA ARG A 287 -13.59 6.33 -4.17
C ARG A 287 -13.14 6.43 -5.63
N TYR A 288 -13.58 5.52 -6.49
CA TYR A 288 -13.26 5.56 -7.93
C TYR A 288 -13.84 6.80 -8.61
N LEU A 289 -15.05 7.22 -8.24
CA LEU A 289 -15.67 8.45 -8.74
C LEU A 289 -14.96 9.72 -8.24
N LEU A 290 -14.42 9.68 -7.02
CA LEU A 290 -13.74 10.80 -6.34
C LEU A 290 -12.23 10.88 -6.58
N ARG A 291 -11.66 10.04 -7.44
CA ARG A 291 -10.22 10.08 -7.75
C ARG A 291 -9.80 11.47 -8.25
N ASP A 292 -8.57 11.88 -7.95
CA ASP A 292 -8.09 13.26 -8.17
C ASP A 292 -8.40 13.82 -9.56
N GLN A 293 -8.25 13.02 -10.62
CA GLN A 293 -8.52 13.44 -12.00
C GLN A 293 -10.02 13.64 -12.33
N ASP A 294 -10.93 13.17 -11.48
CA ASP A 294 -12.38 13.22 -11.68
C ASP A 294 -13.10 14.12 -10.67
N LYS A 295 -12.38 14.89 -9.83
CA LYS A 295 -13.00 15.81 -8.85
C LYS A 295 -14.06 16.73 -9.48
N GLU A 296 -13.73 17.36 -10.60
CA GLU A 296 -14.66 18.23 -11.34
C GLU A 296 -15.87 17.47 -11.91
N ARG A 297 -15.69 16.19 -12.30
CA ARG A 297 -16.79 15.35 -12.77
C ARG A 297 -17.73 15.01 -11.62
N PHE A 298 -17.19 14.70 -10.45
CA PHE A 298 -17.99 14.43 -9.26
C PHE A 298 -18.79 15.69 -8.85
N HIS A 299 -18.16 16.85 -8.85
CA HIS A 299 -18.85 18.13 -8.59
C HIS A 299 -19.96 18.39 -9.60
N SER A 300 -19.72 18.16 -10.89
CA SER A 300 -20.71 18.27 -11.95
C SER A 300 -21.90 17.31 -11.75
N LEU A 301 -21.63 16.05 -11.41
CA LEU A 301 -22.66 15.04 -11.09
C LEU A 301 -23.60 15.55 -9.98
N ILE A 302 -23.03 15.97 -8.85
CA ILE A 302 -23.80 16.44 -7.70
C ILE A 302 -24.58 17.72 -8.03
N ALA A 303 -23.93 18.70 -8.67
CA ALA A 303 -24.54 20.00 -9.00
C ALA A 303 -25.69 19.90 -10.02
N ARG A 304 -25.73 18.84 -10.82
CA ARG A 304 -26.79 18.55 -11.80
C ARG A 304 -28.03 17.95 -11.17
N MET A 305 -27.87 17.17 -10.10
CA MET A 305 -28.96 16.56 -9.36
C MET A 305 -29.67 17.55 -8.43
N ARG A 306 -29.01 18.66 -8.07
CA ARG A 306 -29.55 19.67 -7.18
C ARG A 306 -30.73 20.42 -7.80
N ASP A 307 -31.84 20.50 -7.07
CA ASP A 307 -32.94 21.40 -7.38
C ASP A 307 -32.47 22.86 -7.27
N LYS A 308 -32.81 23.69 -8.26
CA LYS A 308 -32.35 25.08 -8.35
C LYS A 308 -33.53 26.04 -8.45
N ARG A 309 -33.29 27.28 -8.04
CA ARG A 309 -34.22 28.36 -8.26
C ARG A 309 -33.91 29.02 -9.60
N GLY A 310 -34.90 29.06 -10.49
CA GLY A 310 -34.80 29.75 -11.78
C GLY A 310 -34.73 31.26 -11.61
N GLU A 311 -34.38 31.96 -12.68
CA GLU A 311 -34.35 33.44 -12.73
C GLU A 311 -35.74 34.06 -12.45
N ASP A 312 -36.79 33.32 -12.80
CA ASP A 312 -38.20 33.65 -12.53
C ASP A 312 -38.63 33.34 -11.08
N GLY A 313 -37.71 32.84 -10.25
CA GLY A 313 -37.95 32.48 -8.86
C GLY A 313 -38.70 31.15 -8.68
N GLN A 314 -38.96 30.38 -9.75
CA GLN A 314 -39.59 29.06 -9.67
C GLN A 314 -38.57 27.96 -9.35
N TRP A 315 -39.03 26.84 -8.80
CA TRP A 315 -38.19 25.67 -8.57
C TRP A 315 -38.05 24.84 -9.84
N VAL A 316 -36.81 24.59 -10.24
CA VAL A 316 -36.44 23.70 -11.34
C VAL A 316 -35.86 22.43 -10.74
N ARG A 317 -36.46 21.29 -11.10
CA ARG A 317 -36.01 19.99 -10.62
C ARG A 317 -34.65 19.63 -11.23
N GLY A 318 -33.76 19.09 -10.42
CA GLY A 318 -32.49 18.53 -10.88
C GLY A 318 -32.66 17.29 -11.77
N GLN A 319 -31.58 16.92 -12.45
CA GLN A 319 -31.50 15.70 -13.27
C GLN A 319 -31.63 14.44 -12.41
N SER A 320 -32.07 13.33 -13.01
CA SER A 320 -31.96 12.02 -12.37
C SER A 320 -30.48 11.60 -12.24
N PHE A 321 -30.20 10.65 -11.34
CA PHE A 321 -28.83 10.15 -11.14
C PHE A 321 -28.19 9.63 -12.44
N GLU A 322 -28.94 8.86 -13.25
CA GLU A 322 -28.41 8.28 -14.49
C GLU A 322 -28.09 9.34 -15.55
N GLU A 323 -28.96 10.36 -15.69
CA GLU A 323 -28.74 11.49 -16.59
C GLU A 323 -27.52 12.32 -16.14
N ALA A 324 -27.46 12.66 -14.85
CA ALA A 324 -26.37 13.44 -14.29
C ALA A 324 -25.02 12.70 -14.38
N LEU A 325 -25.02 11.37 -14.16
CA LEU A 325 -23.83 10.52 -14.32
C LEU A 325 -23.36 10.47 -15.77
N THR A 326 -24.31 10.29 -16.70
CA THR A 326 -24.01 10.27 -18.14
C THR A 326 -23.44 11.61 -18.60
N ASP A 327 -24.01 12.72 -18.17
CA ASP A 327 -23.53 14.06 -18.55
C ASP A 327 -22.16 14.40 -17.92
N ALA A 328 -21.90 13.97 -16.69
CA ALA A 328 -20.68 14.31 -15.96
C ALA A 328 -19.49 13.40 -16.31
N TYR A 329 -19.72 12.09 -16.47
CA TYR A 329 -18.69 11.09 -16.74
C TYR A 329 -18.68 10.58 -18.19
N GLY A 330 -19.67 10.94 -18.99
CA GLY A 330 -19.87 10.45 -20.36
C GLY A 330 -20.36 9.01 -20.43
N LYS A 331 -20.82 8.44 -19.29
CA LYS A 331 -21.08 7.01 -19.13
C LYS A 331 -22.26 6.79 -18.20
N GLY A 332 -23.13 5.84 -18.57
CA GLY A 332 -24.15 5.33 -17.67
C GLY A 332 -23.59 4.38 -16.61
N THR A 333 -24.41 4.04 -15.62
CA THR A 333 -24.00 3.28 -14.42
C THR A 333 -23.34 1.95 -14.78
N LYS A 334 -23.87 1.23 -15.77
CA LYS A 334 -23.36 -0.09 -16.19
C LYS A 334 -21.96 -0.02 -16.81
N SER A 335 -21.71 0.99 -17.64
CA SER A 335 -20.38 1.17 -18.25
C SER A 335 -19.34 1.56 -17.20
N LEU A 336 -19.74 2.42 -16.26
CA LEU A 336 -18.90 2.82 -15.14
C LEU A 336 -18.57 1.64 -14.22
N GLU A 337 -19.56 0.79 -13.95
CA GLU A 337 -19.38 -0.45 -13.19
C GLU A 337 -18.33 -1.36 -13.82
N TYR A 338 -18.36 -1.59 -15.14
CA TYR A 338 -17.35 -2.42 -15.80
C TYR A 338 -15.93 -1.85 -15.68
N GLU A 339 -15.77 -0.53 -15.82
CA GLU A 339 -14.46 0.11 -15.68
C GLU A 339 -13.94 0.06 -14.25
N TRP A 340 -14.82 0.28 -13.27
CA TRP A 340 -14.48 0.13 -11.87
C TRP A 340 -14.09 -1.32 -11.53
N GLN A 341 -14.82 -2.31 -12.05
CA GLN A 341 -14.49 -3.73 -11.84
C GLN A 341 -13.10 -4.08 -12.42
N ASP A 342 -12.78 -3.56 -13.61
CA ASP A 342 -11.43 -3.72 -14.20
C ASP A 342 -10.34 -3.04 -13.37
N ASP A 343 -10.59 -1.83 -12.84
CA ASP A 343 -9.70 -1.15 -11.89
C ASP A 343 -9.48 -1.98 -10.60
N ALA A 344 -10.56 -2.48 -10.01
CA ALA A 344 -10.51 -3.31 -8.81
C ALA A 344 -9.74 -4.62 -9.05
N GLN A 345 -10.01 -5.32 -10.16
CA GLN A 345 -9.29 -6.54 -10.52
C GLN A 345 -7.79 -6.29 -10.72
N LYS A 346 -7.42 -5.19 -11.38
CA LYS A 346 -6.01 -4.81 -11.53
C LYS A 346 -5.36 -4.58 -10.17
N ARG A 347 -5.97 -3.76 -9.30
CA ARG A 347 -5.45 -3.44 -7.96
C ARG A 347 -5.28 -4.67 -7.06
N PHE A 348 -6.18 -5.64 -7.15
CA PHE A 348 -6.23 -6.76 -6.20
C PHE A 348 -5.63 -8.07 -6.70
N THR A 349 -5.60 -8.29 -8.00
CA THR A 349 -5.11 -9.55 -8.59
C THR A 349 -3.79 -9.37 -9.32
N PHE A 350 -3.63 -8.30 -10.09
CA PHE A 350 -2.48 -8.16 -11.00
C PHE A 350 -1.26 -7.52 -10.32
N TRP A 351 -1.43 -6.33 -9.73
CA TRP A 351 -0.31 -5.57 -9.16
C TRP A 351 0.35 -6.26 -7.95
N PRO A 352 -0.39 -6.83 -6.98
CA PRO A 352 0.23 -7.54 -5.87
C PRO A 352 1.00 -8.79 -6.31
N VAL A 353 0.58 -9.46 -7.38
CA VAL A 353 1.30 -10.62 -7.92
C VAL A 353 2.53 -10.16 -8.69
N ALA A 354 2.39 -9.19 -9.60
CA ALA A 354 3.49 -8.65 -10.40
C ALA A 354 4.59 -7.97 -9.54
N PHE A 355 4.21 -7.34 -8.43
CA PHE A 355 5.11 -6.67 -7.49
C PHE A 355 5.28 -7.43 -6.17
N SER A 356 4.76 -8.66 -6.06
CA SER A 356 5.14 -9.53 -4.95
C SER A 356 6.66 -9.73 -5.02
N GLY A 357 7.33 -9.67 -3.87
CA GLY A 357 8.80 -9.78 -3.78
C GLY A 357 9.39 -10.99 -4.53
N SER A 358 8.57 -11.99 -4.85
CA SER A 358 8.87 -13.12 -5.72
C SER A 358 9.54 -12.73 -7.04
N PHE A 359 9.09 -11.70 -7.76
CA PHE A 359 9.73 -11.30 -9.03
C PHE A 359 11.10 -10.63 -8.82
N VAL A 360 11.25 -9.88 -7.72
CA VAL A 360 12.55 -9.31 -7.31
C VAL A 360 13.53 -10.44 -6.95
N TRP A 361 13.07 -11.48 -6.25
CA TRP A 361 13.88 -12.65 -5.93
C TRP A 361 14.22 -13.50 -7.16
N VAL A 362 13.29 -13.67 -8.11
CA VAL A 362 13.56 -14.36 -9.39
C VAL A 362 14.59 -13.57 -10.21
N GLY A 363 14.44 -12.24 -10.31
CA GLY A 363 15.43 -11.38 -10.96
C GLY A 363 16.81 -11.46 -10.30
N ALA A 364 16.85 -11.43 -8.96
CA ALA A 364 18.09 -11.59 -8.20
C ALA A 364 18.74 -12.96 -8.44
N LEU A 365 17.96 -14.05 -8.50
CA LEU A 365 18.45 -15.40 -8.80
C LEU A 365 19.00 -15.50 -10.23
N VAL A 366 18.35 -14.88 -11.21
CA VAL A 366 18.82 -14.82 -12.60
C VAL A 366 20.15 -14.07 -12.69
N LEU A 367 20.26 -12.90 -12.06
CA LEU A 367 21.49 -12.11 -12.01
C LEU A 367 22.62 -12.87 -11.31
N LEU A 368 22.31 -13.57 -10.21
CA LEU A 368 23.28 -14.37 -9.46
C LEU A 368 23.76 -15.58 -10.26
N GLY A 369 22.85 -16.23 -10.99
CA GLY A 369 23.18 -17.30 -11.94
C GLY A 369 24.04 -16.80 -13.11
N ALA A 370 23.73 -15.62 -13.67
CA ALA A 370 24.51 -14.99 -14.72
C ALA A 370 25.91 -14.60 -14.24
N ALA A 371 26.03 -13.99 -13.05
CA ALA A 371 27.29 -13.65 -12.42
C ALA A 371 28.13 -14.90 -12.12
N TRP A 372 27.51 -15.97 -11.63
CA TRP A 372 28.18 -17.25 -11.41
C TRP A 372 28.67 -17.88 -12.71
N ARG A 373 27.86 -17.86 -13.77
CA ARG A 373 28.24 -18.36 -15.09
C ARG A 373 29.40 -17.54 -15.68
N LYS A 374 29.37 -16.21 -15.56
CA LYS A 374 30.46 -15.32 -15.97
C LYS A 374 31.75 -15.61 -15.19
N ARG A 375 31.66 -15.71 -13.86
CA ARG A 375 32.80 -16.05 -12.99
C ARG A 375 33.38 -17.42 -13.35
N ARG A 376 32.54 -18.41 -13.65
CA ARG A 376 32.98 -19.76 -13.98
C ARG A 376 33.61 -19.86 -15.37
N ARG A 377 33.18 -19.03 -16.32
CA ARG A 377 33.85 -18.90 -17.62
C ARG A 377 35.24 -18.26 -17.47
N HIS A 378 35.33 -17.16 -16.75
CA HIS A 378 36.59 -16.48 -16.49
C HIS A 378 37.61 -17.37 -15.74
N GLN A 379 37.16 -18.13 -14.73
CA GLN A 379 38.03 -19.07 -14.04
C GLN A 379 38.54 -20.20 -14.94
N ARG A 380 37.76 -20.65 -15.93
CA ARG A 380 38.22 -21.64 -16.92
C ARG A 380 39.27 -21.05 -17.85
N GLU A 381 39.11 -19.79 -18.26
CA GLU A 381 40.09 -19.08 -19.11
C GLU A 381 41.42 -18.86 -18.38
N VAL A 382 41.38 -18.51 -17.09
CA VAL A 382 42.57 -18.34 -16.25
C VAL A 382 43.29 -19.68 -16.03
N MET A 383 42.56 -20.76 -15.72
CA MET A 383 43.18 -22.09 -15.59
C MET A 383 43.78 -22.57 -16.91
N ALA A 384 43.09 -22.37 -18.03
CA ALA A 384 43.61 -22.71 -19.36
C ALA A 384 44.81 -21.86 -19.80
N ARG A 385 45.02 -20.68 -19.18
CA ARG A 385 46.23 -19.90 -19.36
C ARG A 385 47.38 -20.48 -18.54
N TRP A 386 47.14 -20.79 -17.28
CA TRP A 386 48.15 -21.42 -16.41
C TRP A 386 48.57 -22.80 -16.91
N GLU A 387 47.65 -23.62 -17.45
CA GLU A 387 47.98 -24.91 -18.07
C GLU A 387 48.87 -24.75 -19.31
N ARG A 388 48.69 -23.67 -20.09
CA ARG A 388 49.54 -23.36 -21.26
C ARG A 388 50.91 -22.83 -20.85
N GLU A 389 50.97 -21.99 -19.82
CA GLU A 389 52.23 -21.49 -19.26
C GLU A 389 53.02 -22.63 -18.59
N GLU A 390 52.37 -23.51 -17.81
CA GLU A 390 53.00 -24.70 -17.23
C GLU A 390 53.47 -25.71 -18.29
N ALA A 391 52.70 -25.93 -19.37
CA ALA A 391 53.13 -26.78 -20.47
C ALA A 391 54.35 -26.21 -21.19
N ALA A 392 54.37 -24.90 -21.47
CA ALA A 392 55.50 -24.22 -22.08
C ALA A 392 56.75 -24.23 -21.16
N GLU A 393 56.57 -24.05 -19.84
CA GLU A 393 57.66 -24.19 -18.88
C GLU A 393 58.17 -25.62 -18.76
N ALA A 394 57.29 -26.63 -18.82
CA ALA A 394 57.67 -28.03 -18.81
C ALA A 394 58.44 -28.41 -20.09
N GLU A 395 58.01 -27.92 -21.26
CA GLU A 395 58.73 -28.07 -22.53
C GLU A 395 60.08 -27.34 -22.50
N ALA A 396 60.13 -26.11 -21.97
CA ALA A 396 61.39 -25.36 -21.82
C ALA A 396 62.36 -26.02 -20.84
N ARG A 397 61.87 -26.59 -19.73
CA ARG A 397 62.68 -27.39 -18.80
C ARG A 397 63.13 -28.70 -19.43
N ALA A 398 62.29 -29.35 -20.24
CA ALA A 398 62.65 -30.54 -20.99
C ALA A 398 63.74 -30.24 -22.03
N LEU A 399 63.63 -29.13 -22.77
CA LEU A 399 64.62 -28.62 -23.72
C LEU A 399 65.94 -28.20 -23.04
N ALA A 400 65.87 -27.57 -21.87
CA ALA A 400 67.05 -27.23 -21.08
C ALA A 400 67.75 -28.48 -20.53
N SER A 401 67.00 -29.53 -20.21
CA SER A 401 67.54 -30.82 -19.76
C SER A 401 68.05 -31.72 -20.89
N SER A 402 67.70 -31.45 -22.16
CA SER A 402 68.09 -32.26 -23.33
C SER A 402 69.40 -31.83 -24.01
N GLY A 403 70.09 -30.80 -23.50
CA GLY A 403 71.52 -30.61 -23.71
C GLY A 403 71.96 -30.16 -25.12
N LEU A 404 71.32 -29.14 -25.70
CA LEU A 404 71.82 -28.52 -26.94
C LEU A 404 72.77 -27.34 -26.63
N ARG A 405 74.09 -27.52 -26.82
CA ARG A 405 75.08 -26.43 -26.82
C ARG A 405 75.03 -25.68 -28.15
N VAL A 406 74.75 -24.37 -28.13
CA VAL A 406 74.89 -23.50 -29.30
C VAL A 406 76.22 -22.73 -29.18
N HIS A 407 77.13 -22.97 -30.13
CA HIS A 407 78.36 -22.18 -30.30
C HIS A 407 78.04 -20.91 -31.09
N LEU A 408 78.21 -19.73 -30.49
CA LEU A 408 78.22 -18.46 -31.23
C LEU A 408 79.67 -18.15 -31.64
N VAL A 409 79.92 -18.03 -32.94
CA VAL A 409 81.21 -17.61 -33.51
C VAL A 409 81.10 -16.13 -33.88
N VAL A 410 81.97 -15.29 -33.32
CA VAL A 410 82.12 -13.88 -33.68
C VAL A 410 83.43 -13.74 -34.48
N PRO A 411 83.41 -13.26 -35.74
CA PRO A 411 84.63 -13.00 -36.47
C PRO A 411 85.15 -11.58 -36.19
N ASN A 412 86.48 -11.51 -35.99
CA ASN A 412 87.28 -10.30 -35.85
C ASN A 412 87.51 -9.65 -37.22
N THR A 413 87.35 -8.33 -37.34
CA THR A 413 88.05 -7.55 -38.36
C THR A 413 88.46 -6.19 -37.81
N GLU A 414 89.66 -5.78 -38.20
CA GLU A 414 90.52 -4.74 -37.65
C GLU A 414 90.05 -3.29 -37.89
N VAL A 415 90.69 -2.41 -37.10
CA VAL A 415 90.57 -0.96 -36.95
C VAL A 415 91.22 -0.20 -38.12
N ILE A 416 90.71 1.00 -38.48
CA ILE A 416 91.43 2.29 -38.64
C ILE A 416 90.46 3.40 -39.18
N PRO A 417 90.67 4.69 -38.83
CA PRO A 417 89.62 5.72 -38.65
C PRO A 417 89.63 6.85 -39.72
N PHE A 418 88.71 7.84 -39.66
CA PHE A 418 88.92 9.32 -39.75
C PHE A 418 87.63 10.13 -40.14
N HIS A 419 87.46 11.29 -39.49
CA HIS A 419 86.71 12.54 -39.79
C HIS A 419 85.22 12.64 -40.22
N GLU A 420 84.45 13.35 -39.39
CA GLU A 420 83.87 14.71 -39.60
C GLU A 420 83.33 15.15 -40.99
N LEU A 421 82.03 15.45 -41.08
CA LEU A 421 81.41 16.75 -41.51
C LEU A 421 79.95 16.62 -42.00
N VAL A 422 79.04 17.21 -41.21
CA VAL A 422 77.96 18.18 -41.54
C VAL A 422 77.10 18.04 -42.82
N GLY A 423 75.77 18.10 -42.59
CA GLY A 423 74.73 18.68 -43.46
C GLY A 423 73.52 17.74 -43.65
N THR A 424 72.23 18.10 -43.55
CA THR A 424 71.46 19.36 -43.38
C THR A 424 69.98 18.96 -43.14
N ASP A 425 69.30 19.54 -42.12
CA ASP A 425 67.88 19.97 -41.98
C ASP A 425 66.67 19.14 -42.53
N PRO A 426 65.43 19.23 -41.95
CA PRO A 426 64.80 20.48 -41.48
C PRO A 426 63.82 20.47 -40.25
N VAL A 427 63.73 21.65 -39.61
CA VAL A 427 62.55 22.45 -39.21
C VAL A 427 61.44 21.87 -38.29
N GLY A 428 61.24 22.60 -37.16
CA GLY A 428 59.97 22.82 -36.44
C GLY A 428 59.99 22.26 -35.02
N GLY A 429 59.96 23.01 -33.90
CA GLY A 429 59.61 24.40 -33.61
C GLY A 429 58.77 24.41 -32.32
N ALA A 430 59.11 25.28 -31.37
CA ALA A 430 58.44 25.64 -30.12
C ALA A 430 58.92 24.95 -28.82
N ASP A 431 59.96 25.53 -28.24
CA ASP A 431 60.06 26.15 -26.90
C ASP A 431 59.22 25.57 -25.75
N LEU A 432 59.90 25.29 -24.63
CA LEU A 432 59.65 25.99 -23.36
C LEU A 432 60.84 25.78 -22.40
N GLU A 433 61.32 26.91 -21.91
CA GLU A 433 62.48 27.14 -21.06
C GLU A 433 62.31 26.61 -19.62
N ASP A 434 63.46 26.51 -18.96
CA ASP A 434 63.73 26.61 -17.52
C ASP A 434 63.55 25.38 -16.62
N LEU A 435 64.67 24.66 -16.50
CA LEU A 435 65.10 23.88 -15.35
C LEU A 435 66.07 24.74 -14.49
N GLU A 436 65.58 25.23 -13.35
CA GLU A 436 66.32 25.56 -12.13
C GLU A 436 65.28 25.27 -11.01
N ASP A 437 65.50 24.58 -9.89
CA ASP A 437 66.67 24.17 -9.14
C ASP A 437 66.33 22.88 -8.36
N LEU A 438 67.36 22.12 -8.04
CA LEU A 438 67.34 20.99 -7.12
C LEU A 438 67.33 21.50 -5.66
N ASP A 439 66.52 20.91 -4.78
CA ASP A 439 67.01 20.61 -3.43
C ASP A 439 66.36 19.35 -2.84
N LEU A 440 67.22 18.56 -2.21
CA LEU A 440 67.06 17.25 -1.63
C LEU A 440 66.86 17.39 -0.11
N SER A 441 65.63 17.26 0.38
CA SER A 441 65.43 16.89 1.79
C SER A 441 64.03 16.30 2.01
N GLU A 442 63.95 14.97 2.06
CA GLU A 442 63.41 14.22 3.20
C GLU A 442 63.32 12.73 2.85
N VAL A 443 64.32 11.99 3.35
CA VAL A 443 64.25 10.54 3.49
C VAL A 443 63.41 10.25 4.72
N GLY A 444 62.18 9.78 4.51
CA GLY A 444 61.25 9.31 5.54
C GLY A 444 60.63 7.96 5.20
N SER A 445 60.91 6.97 6.04
CA SER A 445 60.58 5.54 6.01
C SER A 445 59.07 5.19 5.96
N PRO A 446 58.66 3.95 5.61
CA PRO A 446 57.36 3.61 5.04
C PRO A 446 56.35 3.08 6.06
N SER A 447 55.17 3.68 6.13
CA SER A 447 53.98 3.01 6.65
C SER A 447 52.71 3.64 6.11
N GLU A 448 51.71 2.80 5.82
CA GLU A 448 50.34 3.13 5.42
C GLU A 448 50.08 3.35 3.92
N ARG A 449 50.30 2.27 3.17
CA ARG A 449 49.54 1.97 1.94
C ARG A 449 48.06 1.77 2.30
N GLY A 450 47.13 2.46 1.62
CA GLY A 450 45.81 1.87 1.43
C GLY A 450 44.58 2.74 1.14
N VAL A 451 44.67 4.06 0.94
CA VAL A 451 43.49 4.84 0.47
C VAL A 451 43.81 5.44 -0.90
N PRO A 452 43.03 5.13 -1.96
CA PRO A 452 43.23 5.75 -3.27
C PRO A 452 42.95 7.25 -3.18
N LYS A 453 43.97 8.06 -3.49
CA LYS A 453 43.87 9.53 -3.54
C LYS A 453 43.83 9.99 -5.00
N VAL A 454 42.99 10.98 -5.28
CA VAL A 454 42.92 11.65 -6.59
C VAL A 454 43.33 13.10 -6.41
N ARG A 455 44.13 13.63 -7.34
CA ARG A 455 44.59 15.03 -7.32
C ARG A 455 43.67 15.89 -8.19
N HIS A 456 43.12 16.94 -7.60
CA HIS A 456 42.32 17.95 -8.30
C HIS A 456 42.80 19.34 -7.85
N GLU A 457 43.07 20.25 -8.78
CA GLU A 457 43.50 21.64 -8.50
C GLU A 457 44.65 21.76 -7.49
N GLY A 458 45.70 20.94 -7.67
CA GLY A 458 46.91 21.00 -6.86
C GLY A 458 46.80 20.34 -5.48
N SER A 459 45.59 20.01 -5.00
CA SER A 459 45.35 19.40 -3.69
C SER A 459 44.96 17.91 -3.78
N TRP A 460 45.31 17.13 -2.76
CA TRP A 460 45.03 15.69 -2.69
C TRP A 460 43.73 15.41 -1.93
N HIS A 461 42.83 14.64 -2.54
CA HIS A 461 41.56 14.22 -1.92
C HIS A 461 41.51 12.69 -1.73
N THR A 462 40.97 12.24 -0.60
CA THR A 462 40.66 10.83 -0.30
C THR A 462 39.20 10.53 -0.64
N LEU A 463 38.95 9.49 -1.44
CA LEU A 463 37.61 8.99 -1.72
C LEU A 463 37.11 8.18 -0.51
N HIS A 464 36.00 8.60 0.10
CA HIS A 464 35.27 7.85 1.14
C HIS A 464 34.15 7.02 0.55
#